data_AF-A0A1H3E914-F1
#
_entry.id   AF-A0A1H3E914-F1
#
_cell.length_a   1.000
_cell.length_b   1.000
_cell.length_c   1.000
_cell.angle_alpha   90.00
_cell.angle_beta   90.00
_cell.angle_gamma   90.00
#
_symmetry.space_group_name_H-M   'P 1'
#
loop_
_entity.id
_entity.type
_entity.pdbx_description
1 polymer ?
#
loop_
_entity_poly.entity_id
_entity_poly.type
_entity_poly.pdbx_seq_one_letter_code
_entity_poly.pdbx_strand_id
1 'polypeptide(L)'
;MFHWFEYPAYFAYGSLIALLQPAFAAHSRNLLLILAPVAGVLFFGLKLEHSAGLLLLPPLLIYLGSMRSRVFSGLHRLGDPSYGVYVLGCPIQQAVQALWPQLPFHSSLALAWLLALAAGYASWHLVESPMLRLKHLVYRT
;
A
#
# COMPACT_ATOMS: atom_id res chain seq x y z
N MET A 1 18.01 -17.47 3.51
CA MET A 1 17.12 -18.25 2.63
C MET A 1 16.56 -17.28 1.60
N PHE A 2 16.57 -17.65 0.32
CA PHE A 2 16.24 -16.74 -0.79
C PHE A 2 14.72 -16.77 -1.06
N HIS A 3 13.98 -15.81 -0.50
CA HIS A 3 12.51 -15.68 -0.58
C HIS A 3 12.01 -15.03 -1.89
N TRP A 4 12.70 -15.21 -3.01
CA TRP A 4 12.40 -14.48 -4.26
C TRP A 4 11.07 -14.89 -4.91
N PHE A 5 10.58 -16.10 -4.62
CA PHE A 5 9.34 -16.63 -5.18
C PHE A 5 8.08 -16.06 -4.53
N GLU A 6 8.21 -15.42 -3.37
CA GLU A 6 7.06 -14.92 -2.64
C GLU A 6 6.46 -13.69 -3.32
N TYR A 7 7.29 -12.74 -3.76
CA TYR A 7 6.81 -11.52 -4.42
C TYR A 7 6.04 -11.80 -5.72
N PRO A 8 6.50 -12.69 -6.62
CA PRO A 8 5.70 -13.13 -7.76
C PRO A 8 4.40 -13.84 -7.35
N ALA A 9 4.41 -14.61 -6.25
CA ALA A 9 3.20 -15.29 -5.77
C ALA A 9 2.16 -14.28 -5.26
N TYR A 10 2.57 -13.25 -4.51
CA TYR A 10 1.71 -12.14 -4.09
C TYR A 10 1.13 -11.40 -5.31
N PHE A 11 1.95 -11.13 -6.32
CA PHE A 11 1.51 -10.50 -7.57
C PHE A 11 0.51 -11.36 -8.35
N ALA A 12 0.79 -12.66 -8.48
CA ALA A 12 -0.09 -13.60 -9.17
C ALA A 12 -1.43 -13.75 -8.46
N TYR A 13 -1.45 -13.79 -7.13
CA TYR A 13 -2.68 -13.80 -6.35
C TYR A 13 -3.46 -12.50 -6.55
N GLY A 14 -2.80 -11.34 -6.50
CA GLY A 14 -3.43 -10.05 -6.81
C GLY A 14 -4.07 -10.05 -8.21
N SER A 15 -3.36 -10.59 -9.21
CA SER A 15 -3.84 -10.72 -10.59
C SER A 15 -5.05 -11.66 -10.70
N LEU A 16 -5.06 -12.76 -9.95
CA LEU A 16 -6.21 -13.67 -9.87
C LEU A 16 -7.44 -12.98 -9.28
N ILE A 17 -7.25 -12.22 -8.19
CA ILE A 17 -8.33 -11.42 -7.59
C ILE A 17 -8.83 -10.36 -8.58
N ALA A 18 -7.94 -9.73 -9.35
CA ALA A 18 -8.33 -8.75 -10.37
C ALA A 18 -9.15 -9.39 -11.51
N LEU A 19 -8.77 -10.59 -11.97
CA LEU A 19 -9.53 -11.34 -12.98
C LEU A 19 -10.89 -11.82 -12.45
N LEU A 20 -10.96 -12.20 -11.17
CA LEU A 20 -12.17 -12.69 -10.50
C LEU A 20 -12.85 -11.63 -9.64
N GLN A 21 -12.60 -10.35 -9.93
CA GLN A 21 -13.06 -9.22 -9.12
C GLN A 21 -14.55 -9.26 -8.78
N PRO A 22 -15.50 -9.56 -9.70
CA PRO A 22 -16.92 -9.56 -9.35
C PRO A 22 -17.27 -10.69 -8.35
N ALA A 23 -16.69 -11.88 -8.53
CA ALA A 23 -16.89 -13.01 -7.63
C ALA A 23 -16.26 -12.74 -6.25
N PHE A 24 -15.06 -12.14 -6.24
CA PHE A 24 -14.38 -11.73 -5.02
C PHE A 24 -15.17 -10.66 -4.27
N ALA A 25 -15.68 -9.63 -4.94
CA ALA A 25 -16.49 -8.59 -4.31
C ALA A 25 -17.73 -9.17 -3.61
N ALA A 26 -18.40 -10.15 -4.24
CA ALA A 26 -19.58 -10.80 -3.67
C ALA A 26 -19.28 -11.70 -2.46
N HIS A 27 -18.12 -12.37 -2.42
CA HIS A 27 -17.84 -13.44 -1.44
C HIS A 27 -16.66 -13.15 -0.49
N SER A 28 -15.98 -12.02 -0.65
CA SER A 28 -14.76 -11.64 0.09
C SER A 28 -14.89 -11.81 1.61
N ARG A 29 -16.01 -11.39 2.21
CA ARG A 29 -16.24 -11.57 3.65
C ARG A 29 -16.23 -13.03 4.07
N ASN A 30 -16.95 -13.89 3.34
CA ASN A 30 -17.05 -15.32 3.66
C ASN A 30 -15.72 -16.03 3.40
N LEU A 31 -15.03 -15.65 2.33
CA LEU A 31 -13.70 -16.14 2.00
C LEU A 31 -12.71 -15.80 3.13
N LEU A 32 -12.72 -14.58 3.67
CA LEU A 32 -11.85 -14.20 4.79
C LEU A 32 -12.18 -14.94 6.08
N LEU A 33 -13.46 -15.16 6.38
CA LEU A 33 -13.89 -15.94 7.55
C LEU A 33 -13.38 -17.39 7.51
N ILE A 34 -13.23 -17.96 6.31
CA ILE A 34 -12.69 -19.30 6.11
C ILE A 34 -11.15 -19.29 6.10
N LEU A 35 -10.53 -18.33 5.42
CA LEU A 35 -9.07 -18.28 5.27
C LEU A 35 -8.36 -17.87 6.56
N ALA A 36 -8.95 -17.02 7.40
CA ALA A 36 -8.34 -16.56 8.65
C ALA A 36 -7.99 -17.70 9.64
N PRO A 37 -8.90 -18.64 9.97
CA PRO A 37 -8.55 -19.76 10.85
C PRO A 37 -7.55 -20.72 10.19
N VAL A 38 -7.64 -20.96 8.87
CA VAL A 38 -6.67 -21.78 8.15
C VAL A 38 -5.27 -21.14 8.22
N ALA A 39 -5.17 -19.84 7.98
CA ALA A 39 -3.92 -19.10 8.14
C ALA A 39 -3.39 -19.16 9.57
N GLY A 40 -4.27 -19.05 10.58
CA GLY A 40 -3.90 -19.19 11.99
C GLY A 40 -3.30 -20.57 12.31
N VAL A 41 -3.90 -21.65 11.79
CA VAL A 41 -3.37 -23.02 11.96
C VAL A 41 -2.04 -23.19 11.23
N LEU A 42 -1.89 -22.66 10.01
CA LEU A 42 -0.62 -22.70 9.28
C LEU A 42 0.48 -21.93 10.01
N PHE A 43 0.15 -20.78 10.59
CA PHE A 43 1.09 -19.92 11.29
C PHE A 43 1.51 -20.51 12.64
N PHE A 44 0.56 -20.80 13.53
CA PHE A 44 0.86 -21.26 14.89
C PHE A 44 1.11 -22.76 15.00
N GLY A 45 0.43 -23.58 14.18
CA GLY A 45 0.52 -25.04 14.25
C GLY A 45 1.68 -25.59 13.44
N LEU A 46 1.80 -25.17 12.17
CA LEU A 46 2.78 -25.74 11.24
C LEU A 46 4.03 -24.87 11.03
N LYS A 47 4.10 -23.69 11.66
CA LYS A 47 5.20 -22.71 11.49
C LYS A 47 5.46 -22.33 10.03
N LEU A 48 4.43 -22.39 9.18
CA LEU A 48 4.46 -22.00 7.78
C LEU A 48 4.06 -20.53 7.63
N GLU A 49 4.82 -19.65 8.27
CA GLU A 49 4.48 -18.23 8.42
C GLU A 49 4.28 -17.51 7.07
N HIS A 50 5.18 -17.75 6.12
CA HIS A 50 5.15 -17.15 4.78
C HIS A 50 3.93 -17.60 3.97
N SER A 51 3.58 -18.89 4.04
CA SER A 51 2.40 -19.44 3.37
C SER A 51 1.10 -18.94 4.00
N ALA A 52 1.07 -18.79 5.33
CA ALA A 52 -0.06 -18.20 6.04
C ALA A 52 -0.26 -16.73 5.63
N GLY A 53 0.83 -15.96 5.51
CA GLY A 53 0.82 -14.59 5.00
C GLY A 53 0.28 -14.52 3.58
N LEU A 54 0.79 -15.35 2.66
CA LEU A 54 0.33 -15.40 1.27
C LEU A 54 -1.15 -15.75 1.16
N LEU A 55 -1.65 -16.65 2.01
CA LEU A 55 -3.05 -17.07 2.03
C LEU A 55 -3.99 -15.92 2.42
N LEU A 56 -3.63 -15.18 3.47
CA LEU A 56 -4.54 -14.23 4.13
C LEU A 56 -4.33 -12.77 3.72
N LEU A 57 -3.09 -12.31 3.56
CA LEU A 57 -2.79 -10.89 3.35
C LEU A 57 -3.40 -10.32 2.06
N PRO A 58 -3.28 -10.95 0.88
CA PRO A 58 -3.85 -10.40 -0.36
C PRO A 58 -5.37 -10.17 -0.29
N PRO A 59 -6.20 -11.19 0.03
CA PRO A 59 -7.64 -10.98 0.09
C PRO A 59 -8.02 -10.03 1.24
N LEU A 60 -7.27 -10.02 2.35
CA LEU A 60 -7.56 -9.14 3.48
C LEU A 60 -7.31 -7.68 3.12
N LEU A 61 -6.14 -7.36 2.56
CA LEU A 61 -5.77 -6.00 2.19
C LEU A 61 -6.69 -5.46 1.08
N ILE A 62 -6.99 -6.26 0.07
CA ILE A 62 -7.90 -5.85 -1.01
C ILE A 62 -9.33 -5.68 -0.49
N TYR A 63 -9.81 -6.56 0.40
CA TYR A 63 -11.13 -6.41 1.02
C TYR A 63 -11.21 -5.11 1.83
N LEU A 64 -10.26 -4.86 2.74
CA LEU A 64 -10.21 -3.65 3.56
C LEU A 64 -10.11 -2.38 2.69
N GLY A 65 -9.29 -2.40 1.65
CA GLY A 65 -9.15 -1.30 0.69
C GLY A 65 -10.41 -1.08 -0.16
N SER A 66 -11.19 -2.13 -0.41
CA SER A 66 -12.47 -2.04 -1.15
C SER A 66 -13.63 -1.59 -0.27
N MET A 67 -13.48 -1.58 1.07
CA MET A 67 -14.53 -1.10 1.95
C MET A 67 -14.70 0.41 1.79
N ARG A 68 -15.93 0.84 1.50
CA ARG A 68 -16.29 2.26 1.40
C ARG A 68 -16.26 2.90 2.79
N SER A 69 -15.08 3.35 3.21
CA SER A 69 -14.91 4.15 4.41
C SER A 69 -15.52 5.54 4.21
N ARG A 70 -16.60 5.83 4.95
CA ARG A 70 -17.16 7.19 5.03
C ARG A 70 -16.24 8.16 5.78
N VAL A 71 -15.26 7.64 6.53
CA VAL A 71 -14.30 8.44 7.30
C VAL A 71 -13.25 9.07 6.39
N PHE A 72 -12.82 8.34 5.34
CA PHE A 72 -11.78 8.81 4.41
C PHE A 72 -12.33 9.60 3.21
N SER A 73 -13.66 9.72 3.06
CA SER A 73 -14.24 10.49 1.95
C SER A 73 -13.89 11.97 1.99
N GLY A 74 -13.61 12.53 3.17
CA GLY A 74 -13.09 13.88 3.32
C GLY A 74 -11.62 14.00 2.90
N LEU A 75 -10.80 12.98 3.19
CA LEU A 75 -9.39 12.93 2.82
C LEU A 75 -9.19 12.86 1.30
N HIS A 76 -10.10 12.22 0.56
CA HIS A 76 -10.07 12.23 -0.90
C HIS A 76 -10.15 13.66 -1.49
N ARG A 77 -10.69 14.64 -0.74
CA ARG A 77 -10.71 16.06 -1.19
C ARG A 77 -9.35 16.74 -1.05
N LEU A 78 -8.49 16.25 -0.15
CA LEU A 78 -7.14 16.77 0.05
C LEU A 78 -6.17 16.30 -1.04
N GLY A 79 -6.51 15.23 -1.76
CA GLY A 79 -5.69 14.69 -2.84
C GLY A 79 -5.12 13.32 -2.55
N ASP A 80 -4.15 12.90 -3.38
CA ASP A 80 -3.45 11.63 -3.25
C ASP A 80 -1.92 11.85 -3.25
N PRO A 81 -1.32 12.24 -2.10
CA PRO A 81 0.11 12.48 -2.01
C PRO A 81 0.93 11.18 -2.00
N SER A 82 0.28 10.01 -2.03
CA SER A 82 0.94 8.72 -1.75
C SER A 82 2.10 8.44 -2.69
N TYR A 83 1.94 8.79 -3.97
CA TYR A 83 2.98 8.63 -4.98
C TYR A 83 4.18 9.54 -4.71
N GLY A 84 3.96 10.83 -4.46
CA GLY A 84 5.02 11.77 -4.09
C GLY A 84 5.76 11.34 -2.82
N VAL A 85 5.05 10.87 -1.79
CA VAL A 85 5.66 10.34 -0.55
C VAL A 85 6.50 9.10 -0.85
N TYR A 86 6.02 8.20 -1.72
CA TYR A 86 6.76 7.00 -2.10
C TYR A 86 8.09 7.32 -2.79
N VAL A 87 8.09 8.26 -3.73
CA VAL A 87 9.30 8.67 -4.46
C VAL A 87 10.25 9.47 -3.57
N LEU A 88 9.73 10.42 -2.79
CA LEU A 88 10.55 11.38 -2.05
C LEU A 88 10.90 10.92 -0.63
N GLY A 89 10.23 9.91 -0.08
CA GLY A 89 10.46 9.47 1.30
C GLY A 89 11.89 9.00 1.56
N CYS A 90 12.44 8.17 0.68
CA CYS A 90 13.82 7.69 0.79
C CYS A 90 14.86 8.83 0.72
N PRO A 91 14.88 9.69 -0.32
CA PRO A 91 15.86 10.77 -0.38
C PRO A 91 15.70 11.79 0.76
N ILE A 92 14.47 12.03 1.23
CA ILE A 92 14.23 12.90 2.41
C ILE A 92 14.81 12.26 3.68
N GLN A 93 14.57 10.97 3.92
CA GLN A 93 15.15 10.27 5.07
C GLN A 93 16.69 10.29 5.02
N GLN A 94 17.28 10.07 3.84
CA GLN A 94 18.73 10.16 3.66
C GLN A 94 19.26 11.57 3.92
N ALA A 95 18.57 12.61 3.45
CA ALA A 95 18.93 14.00 3.69
C ALA A 95 18.85 14.36 5.19
N VAL A 96 17.80 13.94 5.88
CA VAL A 96 17.66 14.15 7.34
C VAL A 96 18.81 13.48 8.09
N GLN A 97 19.15 12.24 7.75
CA GLN A 97 20.24 11.52 8.40
C GLN A 97 21.62 12.13 8.08
N ALA A 98 21.80 12.67 6.87
CA ALA A 98 23.05 13.31 6.47
C ALA A 98 23.26 14.68 7.15
N LEU A 99 22.19 15.47 7.31
CA LEU A 99 22.26 16.80 7.92
C LEU A 99 22.26 16.76 9.45
N TRP A 100 21.56 15.80 10.04
CA TRP A 100 21.44 15.66 11.50
C TRP A 100 21.74 14.22 11.95
N PRO A 101 23.00 13.77 11.82
CA PRO A 101 23.38 12.39 12.13
C PRO A 101 23.22 12.03 13.62
N GLN A 102 23.22 13.03 14.50
CA GLN A 102 23.09 12.86 15.94
C GLN A 102 21.63 12.77 16.43
N LEU A 103 20.63 12.93 15.54
CA LEU A 103 19.23 12.83 15.95
C LEU A 103 18.90 11.42 16.44
N PRO A 104 18.20 11.29 17.59
CA PRO A 104 17.64 10.01 18.01
C PRO A 104 16.72 9.45 16.91
N PHE A 105 16.65 8.12 16.81
CA PHE A 105 15.87 7.43 15.79
C PHE A 105 14.43 7.97 15.65
N HIS A 106 13.71 8.11 16.76
CA HIS A 106 12.33 8.57 16.75
C HIS A 106 12.18 10.01 16.24
N SER A 107 13.12 10.88 16.59
CA SER A 107 13.12 12.28 16.14
C SER A 107 13.47 12.40 14.66
N SER A 108 14.47 11.63 14.19
CA SER A 108 14.84 11.54 12.78
C SER A 108 13.66 11.01 11.93
N LEU A 109 13.01 9.93 12.39
CA LEU A 109 11.84 9.34 11.75
C LEU A 109 10.67 10.33 11.67
N ALA A 110 10.34 11.00 12.78
CA ALA A 110 9.24 11.97 12.80
C ALA A 110 9.50 13.14 11.86
N LEU A 111 10.74 13.67 11.85
CA LEU A 111 11.12 14.77 10.97
C LEU A 111 11.04 14.36 9.49
N ALA A 112 11.64 13.23 9.13
CA ALA A 112 11.62 12.75 7.75
C ALA A 112 10.19 12.42 7.27
N TRP A 113 9.36 11.84 8.13
CA TRP A 113 7.96 11.55 7.83
C TRP A 113 7.16 12.83 7.55
N LEU A 114 7.31 13.86 8.40
CA LEU A 114 6.66 15.15 8.19
C LEU A 114 7.11 15.83 6.90
N LEU A 115 8.42 15.82 6.62
CA LEU A 115 8.97 16.38 5.39
C LEU A 115 8.50 15.61 4.15
N ALA A 116 8.47 14.28 4.20
CA ALA A 116 8.00 13.45 3.11
C ALA A 116 6.52 13.68 2.81
N LEU A 117 5.67 13.81 3.84
CA LEU A 117 4.26 14.17 3.68
C LEU A 117 4.09 15.56 3.06
N ALA A 118 4.81 16.56 3.57
CA ALA A 118 4.73 17.92 3.03
C ALA A 118 5.16 17.96 1.55
N ALA A 119 6.27 17.30 1.22
CA ALA A 119 6.75 17.20 -0.15
C ALA A 119 5.81 16.40 -1.05
N GLY A 120 5.21 15.32 -0.53
CA GLY A 120 4.21 14.53 -1.25
C GLY A 120 2.95 15.32 -1.59
N TYR A 121 2.41 16.10 -0.65
CA TYR A 121 1.30 17.00 -0.93
C TYR A 121 1.67 18.11 -1.91
N ALA A 122 2.87 18.69 -1.78
CA ALA A 122 3.36 19.66 -2.76
C ALA A 122 3.46 19.04 -4.16
N SER A 123 4.00 17.82 -4.29
CA SER A 123 4.05 17.05 -5.55
C SER A 123 2.65 16.83 -6.13
N TRP A 124 1.69 16.41 -5.30
CA TRP A 124 0.32 16.19 -5.74
C TRP A 124 -0.33 17.45 -6.32
N HIS A 125 -0.26 18.58 -5.61
CA HIS A 125 -0.93 19.80 -6.03
C HIS A 125 -0.22 20.53 -7.18
N LEU A 126 1.11 20.48 -7.23
CA LEU A 126 1.90 21.23 -8.21
C LEU A 126 2.18 20.44 -9.49
N VAL A 127 2.24 19.11 -9.42
CA VAL A 127 2.69 18.26 -10.54
C VAL A 127 1.64 17.21 -10.90
N GLU A 128 1.30 16.32 -9.98
CA GLU A 128 0.54 15.10 -10.31
C GLU A 128 -0.92 15.40 -10.70
N SER A 129 -1.63 16.19 -9.89
CA SER A 129 -3.03 16.55 -10.17
C SER A 129 -3.19 17.35 -11.49
N PRO A 130 -2.34 18.36 -11.79
CA PRO A 130 -2.33 18.99 -13.11
C PRO A 130 -2.05 18.02 -14.26
N MET A 131 -1.07 17.13 -14.11
CA MET A 131 -0.72 16.17 -15.17
C MET A 131 -1.81 15.15 -15.43
N LEU A 132 -2.50 14.67 -14.39
CA LEU A 132 -3.62 13.73 -14.54
C LEU A 132 -4.78 14.33 -15.35
N ARG A 133 -5.02 15.64 -15.26
CA ARG A 133 -6.02 16.33 -16.09
C ARG A 133 -5.66 16.30 -17.58
N LEU A 134 -4.36 16.28 -17.91
CA LEU A 134 -3.86 16.21 -19.28
C LEU A 134 -3.90 14.79 -19.86
N LYS A 135 -4.10 13.74 -19.05
CA LYS A 135 -4.17 12.35 -19.52
C LYS A 135 -5.23 12.13 -20.61
N HIS A 136 -6.35 12.85 -20.52
CA HIS A 136 -7.43 12.77 -21.52
C HIS A 136 -7.05 13.30 -22.90
N LEU A 137 -6.02 14.16 -23.00
CA LEU A 137 -5.53 14.67 -24.28
C LEU A 137 -4.68 13.63 -25.03
N VAL A 138 -4.00 12.74 -24.30
CA VAL A 138 -3.11 11.73 -24.89
C VAL A 138 -3.87 10.49 -25.37
N TYR A 139 -4.96 10.11 -24.70
CA TYR A 139 -5.76 8.91 -25.05
C TYR A 139 -6.90 9.17 -26.05
N ARG A 140 -6.93 10.35 -26.70
CA ARG A 140 -7.98 10.72 -27.66
C ARG A 140 -7.63 10.44 -29.14
N THR A 141 -6.54 9.73 -29.39
CA THR A 141 -6.12 9.17 -30.69
C THR A 141 -6.37 7.67 -30.71
#